data_AF-A0A543FIW0-F1
#
_entry.id   AF-A0A543FIW0-F1
#
_cell.length_a   1.000
_cell.length_b   1.000
_cell.length_c   1.000
_cell.angle_alpha   90.00
_cell.angle_beta   90.00
_cell.angle_gamma   90.00
#
_symmetry.space_group_name_H-M   'P 1'
#
loop_
_entity.id
_entity.type
_entity.pdbx_description
1 polymer ?
#
loop_
_entity_poly.entity_id
_entity_poly.type
_entity_poly.pdbx_seq_one_letter_code
_entity_poly.pdbx_strand_id
1 'polypeptide(L)'
;MFVGADVLATRTPFCWLAMLRDETDGAFRLFTSADTLAAATHEWREQHPAAGSTASARREELLRAVLDEVTPDGARDDILSPDEFLCLVDDEETASVRAVTLRRQGDLDRRRQDGIPSASLTEALVAAGCPAFADRVGAHLSTAE
;
A
#
# COMPACT_ATOMS: atom_id res chain seq x y z
N MET A 1 8.92 4.10 -9.67
CA MET A 1 7.52 3.87 -10.03
C MET A 1 6.67 5.09 -9.68
N PHE A 2 5.74 5.47 -10.56
CA PHE A 2 4.78 6.53 -10.27
C PHE A 2 3.65 5.98 -9.40
N VAL A 3 3.30 6.67 -8.31
CA VAL A 3 2.24 6.24 -7.39
C VAL A 3 0.99 7.09 -7.63
N GLY A 4 -0.12 6.43 -7.97
CA GLY A 4 -1.43 7.06 -8.18
C GLY A 4 -2.14 7.46 -6.89
N ALA A 5 -3.16 8.32 -7.02
CA ALA A 5 -3.92 8.84 -5.87
C ALA A 5 -4.64 7.71 -5.13
N ASP A 6 -5.25 6.78 -5.85
CA ASP A 6 -6.02 5.66 -5.30
C ASP A 6 -5.16 4.73 -4.42
N VAL A 7 -3.89 4.52 -4.80
CA VAL A 7 -2.91 3.74 -4.03
C VAL A 7 -2.59 4.44 -2.71
N LEU A 8 -2.44 5.76 -2.75
CA LEU A 8 -2.13 6.59 -1.60
C LEU A 8 -3.34 6.76 -0.68
N ALA A 9 -4.54 6.99 -1.22
CA ALA A 9 -5.76 7.25 -0.47
C ALA A 9 -6.25 5.99 0.26
N THR A 10 -6.23 4.84 -0.41
CA THR A 10 -6.78 3.58 0.10
C THR A 10 -5.87 2.98 1.17
N ARG A 11 -6.46 2.59 2.31
CA ARG A 11 -5.72 2.09 3.48
C ARG A 11 -4.84 0.87 3.17
N THR A 12 -5.41 -0.18 2.56
CA THR A 12 -4.70 -1.45 2.38
C THR A 12 -3.48 -1.31 1.45
N PRO A 13 -3.61 -0.77 0.21
CA PRO A 13 -2.46 -0.55 -0.66
C PRO A 13 -1.40 0.35 -0.04
N PHE A 14 -1.81 1.46 0.60
CA PHE A 14 -0.88 2.34 1.30
C PHE A 14 -0.13 1.63 2.44
N CYS A 15 -0.80 0.80 3.23
CA CYS A 15 -0.15 0.03 4.29
C CYS A 15 0.86 -0.98 3.73
N TRP A 16 0.58 -1.60 2.58
CA TRP A 16 1.54 -2.46 1.88
C TRP A 16 2.75 -1.67 1.41
N LEU A 17 2.54 -0.51 0.78
CA LEU A 17 3.61 0.36 0.34
C LEU A 17 4.54 0.78 1.50
N ALA A 18 3.97 1.19 2.63
CA ALA A 18 4.74 1.59 3.79
C ALA A 18 5.59 0.45 4.37
N MET A 19 5.08 -0.78 4.38
CA MET A 19 5.86 -1.94 4.83
C MET A 19 6.95 -2.32 3.84
N LEU A 20 6.67 -2.24 2.55
CA LEU A 20 7.68 -2.53 1.53
C LEU A 20 8.83 -1.52 1.62
N ARG A 21 8.54 -0.26 1.97
CA ARG A 21 9.56 0.76 2.26
C ARG A 21 10.38 0.44 3.50
N ASP A 22 9.74 -0.03 4.58
CA ASP A 22 10.43 -0.51 5.79
C ASP A 22 11.34 -1.70 5.50
N GLU A 23 10.89 -2.65 4.67
CA GLU A 23 11.63 -3.87 4.34
C GLU A 23 12.80 -3.61 3.38
N THR A 24 12.64 -2.69 2.43
CA THR A 24 13.62 -2.48 1.34
C THR A 24 14.59 -1.35 1.61
N ASP A 25 14.42 -0.59 2.69
CA ASP A 25 15.14 0.66 2.95
C ASP A 25 15.15 1.60 1.72
N GLY A 26 14.05 1.58 0.95
CA GLY A 26 13.88 2.38 -0.26
C GLY A 26 14.63 1.86 -1.50
N ALA A 27 14.85 0.55 -1.64
CA ALA A 27 15.50 -0.04 -2.82
C ALA A 27 14.85 0.38 -4.16
N PHE A 28 13.53 0.56 -4.18
CA PHE A 28 12.79 1.08 -5.32
C PHE A 28 12.33 2.52 -5.06
N ARG A 29 12.49 3.37 -6.10
CA ARG A 29 12.12 4.78 -6.03
C ARG A 29 10.64 4.98 -6.31
N LEU A 30 9.94 5.68 -5.43
CA LEU A 30 8.54 6.06 -5.53
C LEU A 30 8.41 7.55 -5.74
N PHE A 31 7.69 7.96 -6.76
CA PHE A 31 7.42 9.36 -7.00
C PHE A 31 5.97 9.57 -7.38
N THR A 32 5.47 10.77 -7.14
CA THR A 32 4.11 11.19 -7.52
C THR A 32 4.12 12.66 -7.94
N SER A 33 2.97 13.21 -8.34
CA SER A 33 2.82 14.64 -8.58
C SER A 33 2.14 15.35 -7.39
N ALA A 34 2.35 16.66 -7.27
CA ALA A 34 1.70 17.48 -6.27
C ALA A 34 0.16 17.40 -6.38
N ASP A 35 -0.36 17.36 -7.60
CA ASP A 35 -1.79 17.20 -7.88
C ASP A 35 -2.31 15.83 -7.46
N THR A 36 -1.58 14.75 -7.75
CA THR A 36 -1.95 13.39 -7.32
C THR A 36 -1.92 13.26 -5.79
N LEU A 37 -0.92 13.85 -5.12
CA LEU A 37 -0.86 13.87 -3.65
C LEU A 37 -2.02 14.69 -3.04
N ALA A 38 -2.36 15.83 -3.64
CA ALA A 38 -3.49 16.64 -3.22
C ALA A 38 -4.82 15.89 -3.40
N ALA A 39 -5.00 15.21 -4.53
CA ALA A 39 -6.16 14.35 -4.82
C ALA A 39 -6.28 13.22 -3.79
N ALA A 40 -5.19 12.49 -3.50
CA ALA A 40 -5.18 11.43 -2.50
C ALA A 40 -5.57 11.92 -1.09
N THR A 41 -5.08 13.12 -0.73
CA THR A 41 -5.40 13.75 0.56
C THR A 41 -6.87 14.18 0.61
N HIS A 42 -7.41 14.69 -0.49
CA HIS A 42 -8.80 15.08 -0.60
C HIS A 42 -9.73 13.86 -0.48
N GLU A 43 -9.49 12.82 -1.28
CA GLU A 43 -10.26 11.58 -1.27
C GLU A 43 -10.24 10.92 0.12
N TRP A 44 -9.08 10.88 0.78
CA TRP A 44 -8.99 10.36 2.14
C TRP A 44 -9.86 11.15 3.12
N ARG A 45 -9.94 12.48 2.99
CA ARG A 45 -10.79 13.34 3.84
C ARG A 45 -12.27 13.11 3.55
N GLU A 46 -12.67 12.89 2.30
CA GLU A 46 -14.05 12.56 1.95
C GLU A 46 -14.49 11.23 2.58
N GLN A 47 -13.58 10.24 2.61
CA GLN A 47 -13.82 8.96 3.28
C GLN A 47 -13.81 9.08 4.82
N HIS A 48 -13.19 10.13 5.37
CA HIS A 48 -13.03 10.35 6.81
C HIS A 48 -13.49 11.75 7.24
N PRO A 49 -14.78 12.12 7.06
CA PRO A 49 -15.26 13.47 7.31
C PRO A 49 -15.19 13.88 8.79
N ALA A 50 -15.12 12.91 9.70
CA ALA A 50 -14.95 13.13 11.14
C ALA A 50 -13.49 13.38 11.56
N ALA A 51 -12.52 13.24 10.65
CA ALA A 51 -11.11 13.46 10.96
C ALA A 51 -10.83 14.96 11.17
N GLY A 52 -10.31 15.31 12.35
CA GLY A 52 -9.87 16.67 12.64
C GLY A 52 -8.65 17.10 11.81
N SER A 53 -8.32 18.40 11.86
CA SER A 53 -7.17 18.99 11.15
C SER A 53 -5.84 18.29 11.49
N THR A 54 -5.62 17.93 12.77
CA THR A 54 -4.44 17.18 13.20
C THR A 54 -4.33 15.80 12.55
N ALA A 55 -5.44 15.07 12.46
CA ALA A 55 -5.46 13.74 11.82
C ALA A 55 -5.20 13.85 10.31
N SER A 56 -5.77 14.88 9.67
CA SER A 56 -5.51 15.19 8.26
C SER A 56 -4.03 15.55 8.00
N ALA A 57 -3.43 16.40 8.85
CA ALA A 57 -2.02 16.76 8.74
C ALA A 57 -1.10 15.55 8.93
N ARG A 58 -1.40 14.71 9.93
CA ARG A 58 -0.66 13.47 10.16
C ARG A 58 -0.79 12.51 8.99
N ARG A 59 -1.97 12.41 8.38
CA ARG A 59 -2.16 11.57 7.19
C ARG A 59 -1.29 12.04 6.04
N GLU A 60 -1.30 13.34 5.75
CA GLU A 60 -0.50 13.95 4.68
C GLU A 60 1.01 13.75 4.90
N GLU A 61 1.47 13.85 6.16
CA GLU A 61 2.85 13.53 6.54
C GLU A 61 3.20 12.06 6.23
N LEU A 62 2.32 11.11 6.60
CA LEU A 62 2.53 9.69 6.31
C LEU A 62 2.53 9.42 4.80
N LEU A 63 1.68 10.10 4.02
CA LEU A 63 1.67 9.99 2.57
C LEU A 63 3.00 10.45 1.96
N ARG A 64 3.56 11.56 2.45
CA ARG A 64 4.87 12.04 1.98
C ARG A 64 6.03 11.15 2.40
N ALA A 65 5.97 10.56 3.59
CA ALA A 65 7.07 9.76 4.14
C ALA A 65 7.39 8.50 3.32
N VAL A 66 6.44 7.97 2.56
CA VAL A 66 6.67 6.79 1.70
C VAL A 66 7.20 7.16 0.30
N LEU A 67 7.19 8.44 -0.07
CA LEU A 67 7.56 8.92 -1.40
C LEU A 67 9.01 9.45 -1.39
N ASP A 68 9.77 9.16 -2.43
CA ASP A 68 11.11 9.73 -2.63
C ASP A 68 11.05 11.12 -3.28
N GLU A 69 10.07 11.35 -4.15
CA GLU A 69 9.94 12.60 -4.90
C GLU A 69 8.47 12.99 -5.14
N VAL A 70 8.17 14.27 -4.97
CA VAL A 70 6.88 14.87 -5.36
C VAL A 70 7.16 15.93 -6.42
N THR A 71 6.76 15.63 -7.64
CA THR A 71 6.98 16.48 -8.81
C THR A 71 5.89 17.55 -8.91
N PRO A 72 6.19 18.79 -9.35
CA PRO A 72 5.20 19.86 -9.46
C PRO A 72 4.20 19.61 -10.60
N ASP A 73 4.61 18.93 -11.67
CA ASP A 73 3.77 18.57 -12.82
C ASP A 73 3.58 17.05 -12.86
N GLY A 74 2.38 16.58 -13.20
CA GLY A 74 2.23 15.17 -13.59
C GLY A 74 0.80 14.64 -13.55
N ALA A 75 0.04 14.91 -14.61
CA ALA A 75 -0.83 13.87 -15.14
C ALA A 75 0.07 12.95 -15.97
N ARG A 76 0.18 11.68 -15.58
CA ARG A 76 0.72 10.63 -16.46
C ARG A 76 -0.46 9.88 -17.06
N ASP A 77 -0.38 9.56 -18.34
CA ASP A 77 -1.43 8.78 -19.01
C ASP A 77 -1.52 7.33 -18.48
N ASP A 78 -0.46 6.86 -17.82
CA ASP A 78 -0.33 5.49 -17.29
C ASP A 78 -0.46 5.44 -15.75
N ILE A 79 -1.56 5.97 -15.19
CA ILE A 79 -1.85 5.76 -13.76
C ILE A 79 -2.34 4.32 -13.59
N LEU A 80 -1.50 3.49 -12.98
CA LEU A 80 -1.85 2.12 -12.61
C LEU A 80 -2.91 2.15 -11.50
N SER A 81 -3.88 1.23 -11.59
CA SER A 81 -4.74 0.92 -10.44
C SER A 81 -3.91 0.40 -9.26
N PRO A 82 -4.43 0.41 -8.02
CA PRO A 82 -3.71 -0.13 -6.87
C PRO A 82 -3.28 -1.58 -7.05
N ASP A 83 -4.11 -2.40 -7.69
CA ASP A 83 -3.81 -3.81 -7.93
C ASP A 83 -2.63 -3.97 -8.92
N GLU A 84 -2.71 -3.26 -10.05
CA GLU A 84 -1.66 -3.28 -11.09
C GLU A 84 -0.34 -2.72 -10.56
N PHE A 85 -0.39 -1.66 -9.76
CA PHE A 85 0.77 -1.09 -9.11
C PHE A 85 1.45 -2.09 -8.18
N LEU A 86 0.70 -2.74 -7.29
CA LEU A 86 1.27 -3.71 -6.35
C LEU A 86 1.79 -4.96 -7.07
N CYS A 87 1.13 -5.40 -8.16
CA CYS A 87 1.64 -6.44 -9.04
C CYS A 87 2.99 -6.04 -9.66
N LEU A 88 3.10 -4.81 -10.17
CA LEU A 88 4.36 -4.33 -10.72
C LEU A 88 5.47 -4.26 -9.66
N VAL A 89 5.15 -3.87 -8.43
CA VAL A 89 6.12 -3.90 -7.32
C VAL A 89 6.57 -5.33 -7.02
N ASP A 90 5.67 -6.31 -7.09
CA ASP A 90 6.05 -7.73 -6.93
C ASP A 90 6.88 -8.25 -8.11
N ASP A 91 6.66 -7.76 -9.32
CA ASP A 91 7.50 -8.09 -10.49
C ASP A 91 8.93 -7.52 -10.35
N GLU A 92 9.08 -6.32 -9.77
CA GLU A 92 10.38 -5.68 -9.57
C GLU A 92 11.10 -6.18 -8.29
N GLU A 93 10.36 -6.43 -7.21
CA GLU A 93 10.88 -6.67 -5.86
C GLU A 93 10.22 -7.89 -5.19
N THR A 94 10.13 -9.00 -5.92
CA THR A 94 9.46 -10.24 -5.50
C THR A 94 9.93 -10.74 -4.13
N ALA A 95 11.24 -10.66 -3.84
CA ALA A 95 11.81 -11.12 -2.58
C ALA A 95 11.30 -10.31 -1.38
N SER A 96 11.19 -8.99 -1.54
CA SER A 96 10.69 -8.09 -0.50
C SER A 96 9.19 -8.21 -0.31
N VAL A 97 8.42 -8.39 -1.40
CA VAL A 97 6.99 -8.70 -1.30
C VAL A 97 6.77 -10.02 -0.55
N ARG A 98 7.58 -11.04 -0.82
CA ARG A 98 7.55 -12.31 -0.07
C ARG A 98 7.90 -12.10 1.40
N ALA A 99 8.95 -11.35 1.72
CA ALA A 99 9.35 -11.08 3.10
C ALA A 99 8.23 -10.37 3.90
N VAL A 100 7.64 -9.30 3.34
CA VAL A 100 6.50 -8.59 3.94
C VAL A 100 5.30 -9.50 4.10
N THR A 101 5.02 -10.34 3.10
CA THR A 101 3.93 -11.33 3.13
C THR A 101 4.08 -12.28 4.32
N LEU A 102 5.26 -12.87 4.50
CA LEU A 102 5.54 -13.79 5.60
C LEU A 102 5.48 -13.11 6.97
N ARG A 103 6.06 -11.89 7.09
CA ARG A 103 5.99 -11.09 8.31
C ARG A 103 4.54 -10.80 8.71
N ARG A 104 3.72 -10.37 7.74
CA ARG A 104 2.30 -10.10 7.95
C ARG A 104 1.51 -11.34 8.32
N GLN A 105 1.80 -12.48 7.69
CA GLN A 105 1.15 -13.74 8.03
C GLN A 105 1.47 -14.14 9.47
N GLY A 106 2.73 -14.04 9.90
CA GLY A 106 3.13 -14.31 11.28
C GLY A 106 2.43 -13.41 12.31
N ASP A 107 2.25 -12.13 12.01
CA ASP A 107 1.50 -11.22 12.88
C ASP A 107 0.00 -11.58 12.97
N LEU A 108 -0.62 -11.99 11.86
CA LEU A 108 -2.00 -12.47 11.87
C LEU A 108 -2.14 -13.77 12.67
N ASP A 109 -1.21 -14.70 12.53
CA ASP A 109 -1.25 -15.96 13.27
C ASP A 109 -1.08 -15.75 14.77
N ARG A 110 -0.22 -14.80 15.18
CA ARG A 110 -0.12 -14.37 16.58
C ARG A 110 -1.45 -13.82 17.09
N ARG A 111 -2.09 -12.92 16.33
CA ARG A 111 -3.40 -12.37 16.71
C ARG A 111 -4.50 -13.42 16.80
N ARG A 112 -4.48 -14.43 15.93
CA ARG A 112 -5.41 -15.56 15.99
C ARG A 112 -5.20 -16.41 17.23
N GLN A 113 -3.95 -16.64 17.64
CA GLN A 113 -3.63 -17.32 18.89
C GLN A 113 -4.13 -16.54 20.11
N ASP A 114 -4.10 -15.21 20.04
CA ASP A 114 -4.66 -14.31 21.06
C ASP A 114 -6.21 -14.22 21.02
N GLY A 115 -6.87 -14.96 20.13
CA GLY A 115 -8.33 -14.96 19.97
C GLY A 115 -8.90 -13.71 19.28
N ILE A 116 -8.05 -12.89 18.64
CA ILE A 116 -8.46 -11.66 17.97
C ILE A 116 -8.89 -11.98 16.53
N PRO A 117 -10.18 -11.79 16.17
CA PRO A 117 -10.65 -12.06 14.82
C PRO A 117 -9.94 -11.14 13.81
N SER A 118 -9.36 -11.75 12.78
CA SER A 118 -8.63 -11.06 11.71
C SER A 118 -8.88 -11.77 10.38
N ALA A 119 -9.26 -11.02 9.35
CA ALA A 119 -9.34 -11.53 7.98
C ALA A 119 -7.96 -12.02 7.52
N SER A 120 -7.94 -12.96 6.58
CA SER A 120 -6.70 -13.35 5.91
C SER A 120 -6.14 -12.20 5.07
N LEU A 121 -4.85 -12.29 4.73
CA LEU A 121 -4.20 -11.28 3.88
C LEU A 121 -4.87 -11.15 2.51
N THR A 122 -5.19 -12.28 1.90
CA THR A 122 -5.81 -12.33 0.57
C THR A 122 -7.23 -11.76 0.60
N GLU A 123 -8.05 -12.09 1.60
CA GLU A 123 -9.38 -11.50 1.77
C GLU A 123 -9.31 -9.97 1.96
N ALA A 124 -8.36 -9.48 2.76
CA ALA A 124 -8.18 -8.05 2.99
C ALA A 124 -7.74 -7.30 1.72
N LEU A 125 -6.95 -7.95 0.86
CA LEU A 125 -6.52 -7.41 -0.44
C LEU A 125 -7.66 -7.40 -1.46
N VAL A 126 -8.41 -8.49 -1.56
CA VAL A 126 -9.61 -8.57 -2.43
C VAL A 126 -10.64 -7.52 -2.02
N ALA A 127 -10.90 -7.37 -0.72
CA ALA A 127 -11.82 -6.34 -0.20
C ALA A 127 -11.33 -4.91 -0.47
N ALA A 128 -10.02 -4.72 -0.68
CA ALA A 128 -9.42 -3.45 -1.04
C ALA A 128 -9.31 -3.24 -2.56
N GLY A 129 -9.91 -4.11 -3.38
CA GLY A 129 -9.87 -4.02 -4.83
C GLY A 129 -8.54 -4.44 -5.44
N CYS A 130 -7.75 -5.27 -4.74
CA CYS A 130 -6.46 -5.79 -5.22
C CYS A 130 -6.46 -7.33 -5.42
N PRO A 131 -7.34 -7.90 -6.26
CA PRO A 131 -7.44 -9.35 -6.43
C PRO A 131 -6.21 -10.00 -7.08
N ALA A 132 -5.59 -9.40 -8.10
CA ALA A 132 -4.43 -9.99 -8.76
C ALA A 132 -3.21 -10.03 -7.85
N PHE A 133 -3.02 -8.97 -7.05
CA PHE A 133 -1.99 -8.96 -6.02
C PHE A 133 -2.31 -9.92 -4.87
N ALA A 134 -3.59 -10.12 -4.54
CA ALA A 134 -3.99 -11.14 -3.57
C ALA A 134 -3.57 -12.55 -4.02
N ASP A 135 -3.71 -12.87 -5.30
CA ASP A 135 -3.28 -14.16 -5.86
C ASP A 135 -1.75 -14.35 -5.73
N ARG A 136 -0.97 -13.31 -6.02
CA ARG A 136 0.50 -13.31 -5.84
C ARG A 136 0.91 -13.51 -4.39
N VAL A 137 0.26 -12.80 -3.46
CA VAL A 137 0.46 -12.98 -2.01
C VAL A 137 0.10 -14.41 -1.59
N GLY A 138 -0.97 -14.98 -2.14
CA GLY A 138 -1.32 -16.40 -1.93
C GLY A 138 -0.21 -17.34 -2.38
N ALA A 139 0.37 -17.12 -3.57
CA ALA A 139 1.47 -17.93 -4.09
C ALA A 139 2.74 -17.85 -3.22
N HIS A 140 3.06 -16.66 -2.69
CA HIS A 140 4.18 -16.47 -1.75
C HIS A 140 4.02 -17.26 -0.46
N LEU A 141 2.79 -17.40 0.03
CA LEU A 141 2.45 -18.19 1.22
C LEU A 141 2.56 -19.70 0.95
N SER A 142 2.12 -20.17 -0.21
CA SER A 142 2.22 -21.59 -0.60
C SER A 142 3.66 -22.04 -0.88
N THR A 143 4.54 -21.13 -1.27
CA THR A 143 5.96 -21.43 -1.55
C THR A 143 6.84 -21.31 -0.29
N ALA A 144 6.24 -21.21 0.90
CA ALA A 144 6.95 -21.16 2.17
C ALA A 144 7.09 -22.53 2.86
N GLU A 145 6.55 -23.59 2.25
CA GLU A 145 6.69 -24.99 2.68
C GLU A 145 7.94 -25.68 2.11
#